data_AF-A0A8S3D5A8-F1
#
_entry.id   AF-A0A8S3D5A8-F1
#
_cell.length_a   1.000
_cell.length_b   1.000
_cell.length_c   1.000
_cell.angle_alpha   90.00
_cell.angle_beta   90.00
_cell.angle_gamma   90.00
#
_symmetry.space_group_name_H-M   'P 1'
#
loop_
_entity.id
_entity.type
_entity.pdbx_description
1 polymer ?
#
loop_
_entity_poly.entity_id
_entity_poly.type
_entity_poly.pdbx_seq_one_letter_code
_entity_poly.pdbx_strand_id
1 'polypeptide(L)'
;LLFPGSEKAWNRISDHSTASNNACFQLWAVLNKNIQHEIFNIANGDLVRFRDLWPKIEQYFNIPHHEQILNENEPQIKLAEYMPKHKDVWIRIVQRENLDEKAFDHATWAFVEGCLKSANDRHGDLSKAHRFGWTTQADTFDGFAQCFDRLKQLKMIPS
;
A
#
# COMPACT_ATOMS: atom_id res chain seq x y z
N LEU A 1 -8.89 4.42 12.83
CA LEU A 1 -9.23 3.66 11.60
C LEU A 1 -9.13 2.17 11.91
N LEU A 2 -10.18 1.38 11.72
CA LEU A 2 -10.10 -0.07 11.97
C LEU A 2 -9.28 -0.78 10.88
N PHE A 3 -8.34 -1.63 11.28
CA PHE A 3 -7.57 -2.47 10.36
C PHE A 3 -8.45 -3.64 9.87
N PRO A 4 -8.68 -3.79 8.55
CA PRO A 4 -9.62 -4.80 8.04
C PRO A 4 -9.00 -6.19 7.86
N GLY A 5 -7.74 -6.39 8.26
CA GLY A 5 -6.98 -7.63 8.07
C GLY A 5 -6.88 -8.52 9.32
N SER A 6 -6.13 -9.61 9.19
CA SER A 6 -5.82 -10.54 10.30
C SER A 6 -4.78 -9.98 11.28
N GLU A 7 -4.76 -10.47 12.52
CA GLU A 7 -3.68 -10.20 13.47
C GLU A 7 -2.30 -10.62 12.93
N LYS A 8 -2.25 -11.72 12.15
CA LYS A 8 -1.01 -12.14 11.49
C LYS A 8 -0.55 -11.12 10.46
N ALA A 9 -1.44 -10.61 9.62
CA ALA A 9 -1.11 -9.56 8.66
C ALA A 9 -0.72 -8.24 9.32
N TRP A 10 -1.27 -7.95 10.49
CA TRP A 10 -0.91 -6.79 11.30
C TRP A 10 0.55 -6.83 11.77
N ASN A 11 1.02 -8.01 12.18
CA ASN A 11 2.33 -8.22 12.79
C ASN A 11 3.42 -8.72 11.83
N ARG A 12 3.05 -9.27 10.67
CA ARG A 12 4.01 -9.81 9.70
C ARG A 12 4.92 -8.73 9.14
N ILE A 13 6.10 -9.15 8.74
CA ILE A 13 7.03 -8.32 7.97
C ILE A 13 6.59 -8.31 6.51
N SER A 14 6.50 -7.12 5.92
CA SER A 14 6.21 -6.93 4.50
C SER A 14 7.17 -5.91 3.88
N ASP A 15 7.59 -6.17 2.65
CA ASP A 15 8.16 -5.14 1.79
C ASP A 15 7.08 -4.47 0.94
N HIS A 16 7.42 -3.30 0.40
CA HIS A 16 6.59 -2.58 -0.56
C HIS A 16 7.48 -2.05 -1.69
N SER A 17 6.88 -1.79 -2.85
CA SER A 17 7.60 -1.35 -4.05
C SER A 17 6.93 -0.08 -4.59
N THR A 18 7.40 1.08 -4.15
CA THR A 18 6.90 2.39 -4.58
C THR A 18 7.10 2.56 -6.08
N ALA A 19 6.08 3.06 -6.79
CA ALA A 19 6.10 3.14 -8.26
C ALA A 19 7.27 3.97 -8.82
N SER A 20 7.62 5.08 -8.17
CA SER A 20 8.78 5.91 -8.56
C SER A 20 10.10 5.16 -8.38
N ASN A 21 10.26 4.40 -7.28
CA ASN A 21 11.43 3.56 -7.06
C ASN A 21 11.54 2.45 -8.13
N ASN A 22 10.42 1.81 -8.49
CA ASN A 22 10.37 0.83 -9.57
C ASN A 22 10.78 1.44 -10.92
N ALA A 23 10.33 2.66 -11.22
CA ALA A 23 10.72 3.37 -12.43
C ALA A 23 12.22 3.70 -12.45
N CYS A 24 12.78 4.17 -11.32
CA CYS A 24 14.21 4.38 -11.17
C CYS A 24 15.01 3.08 -11.36
N PHE A 25 14.52 1.96 -10.82
CA PHE A 25 15.14 0.65 -11.00
C PHE A 25 15.14 0.24 -12.49
N GLN A 26 14.02 0.40 -13.18
CA GLN A 26 13.92 0.09 -14.61
C GLN A 26 14.86 0.97 -15.45
N LEU A 27 14.97 2.26 -15.13
CA LEU A 27 15.92 3.16 -15.80
C LEU A 27 17.37 2.73 -15.55
N TRP A 28 17.71 2.43 -14.29
CA TRP A 28 19.01 1.87 -13.94
C TRP A 28 19.30 0.58 -14.73
N ALA A 29 18.32 -0.30 -14.84
CA ALA A 29 18.47 -1.58 -15.53
C ALA A 29 18.73 -1.42 -17.03
N VAL A 30 18.04 -0.49 -17.69
CA VAL A 30 18.22 -0.20 -19.12
C VAL A 30 19.57 0.47 -19.39
N LEU A 31 20.06 1.31 -18.48
CA LEU A 31 21.32 2.04 -18.65
C LEU A 31 22.56 1.22 -18.26
N ASN A 32 22.39 0.18 -17.44
CA ASN A 32 23.49 -0.65 -16.97
C ASN A 32 23.78 -1.81 -17.94
N LYS A 33 24.81 -1.65 -18.77
CA LYS A 33 25.19 -2.65 -19.78
C LYS A 33 25.62 -4.01 -19.20
N ASN A 34 25.94 -4.08 -17.91
CA ASN A 34 26.45 -5.28 -17.26
C ASN A 34 25.35 -6.20 -16.71
N ILE A 35 24.07 -5.87 -16.91
CA ILE A 35 22.94 -6.64 -16.34
C ILE A 35 21.94 -7.16 -17.38
N GLN A 36 22.38 -7.25 -18.65
CA GLN A 36 21.56 -7.78 -19.72
C GLN A 36 21.18 -9.24 -19.42
N HIS A 37 19.93 -9.61 -19.72
CA HIS A 37 19.37 -10.95 -19.51
C HIS A 37 19.31 -11.42 -18.04
N GLU A 38 19.36 -10.48 -17.08
CA GLU A 38 19.23 -10.79 -15.66
C GLU A 38 17.80 -10.59 -15.15
N ILE A 39 17.39 -11.41 -14.19
CA ILE A 39 16.15 -11.23 -13.42
C ILE A 39 16.46 -10.68 -12.02
N PHE A 40 15.67 -9.73 -11.54
CA PHE A 40 15.85 -9.10 -10.22
C PHE A 40 14.51 -8.94 -9.50
N ASN A 41 14.55 -9.00 -8.18
CA ASN A 41 13.50 -8.46 -7.33
C ASN A 41 13.70 -6.95 -7.16
N ILE A 42 12.62 -6.21 -6.92
CA ILE A 42 12.67 -4.79 -6.56
C ILE A 42 11.64 -4.48 -5.45
N ALA A 43 12.12 -3.79 -4.43
CA ALA A 43 11.35 -3.25 -3.32
C ALA A 43 12.04 -1.97 -2.79
N ASN A 44 11.39 -1.30 -1.86
CA ASN A 44 11.84 -0.05 -1.25
C ASN A 44 13.12 -0.20 -0.41
N GLY A 45 13.43 -1.43 0.04
CA GLY A 45 14.61 -1.74 0.82
C GLY A 45 14.41 -1.65 2.33
N ASP A 46 13.33 -1.04 2.79
CA ASP A 46 12.83 -1.13 4.15
C ASP A 46 11.88 -2.33 4.33
N LEU A 47 11.75 -2.78 5.57
CA LEU A 47 10.82 -3.83 5.98
C LEU A 47 9.89 -3.25 7.03
N VAL A 48 8.58 -3.33 6.78
CA VAL A 48 7.56 -2.72 7.63
C VAL A 48 6.58 -3.75 8.14
N ARG A 49 5.89 -3.41 9.23
CA ARG A 49 4.69 -4.11 9.68
C ARG A 49 3.51 -3.17 9.53
N PHE A 50 2.32 -3.71 9.26
CA PHE A 50 1.12 -2.88 9.21
C PHE A 50 0.86 -2.18 10.54
N ARG A 51 1.23 -2.78 11.68
CA ARG A 51 1.12 -2.12 12.98
C ARG A 51 1.91 -0.82 13.13
N ASP A 52 3.01 -0.69 12.38
CA ASP A 52 3.86 0.50 12.40
C ASP A 52 3.43 1.49 11.31
N LEU A 53 2.87 0.99 10.20
CA LEU A 53 2.40 1.80 9.06
C LEU A 53 1.02 2.42 9.30
N TRP A 54 0.10 1.69 9.93
CA TRP A 54 -1.30 2.10 10.08
C TRP A 54 -1.50 3.37 10.91
N PRO A 55 -0.78 3.59 12.04
CA PRO A 55 -0.86 4.85 12.77
C PRO A 55 -0.40 6.04 11.92
N LYS A 56 0.57 5.85 11.02
CA LYS A 56 0.99 6.90 10.08
C LYS A 56 -0.10 7.22 9.05
N ILE A 57 -0.85 6.22 8.59
CA ILE A 57 -2.02 6.40 7.71
C ILE A 57 -3.13 7.16 8.45
N GLU A 58 -3.41 6.80 9.70
CA GLU A 58 -4.36 7.52 10.55
C GLU A 58 -3.97 8.99 10.70
N GLN A 59 -2.71 9.26 11.02
CA GLN A 59 -2.17 10.60 11.13
C GLN A 59 -2.29 11.38 9.81
N TYR A 60 -1.94 10.78 8.67
CA TYR A 60 -2.02 11.43 7.36
C TYR A 60 -3.45 11.89 7.03
N PHE A 61 -4.46 11.10 7.37
CA PHE A 61 -5.87 11.43 7.13
C PHE A 61 -6.55 12.16 8.30
N ASN A 62 -5.79 12.59 9.32
CA ASN A 62 -6.31 13.21 10.54
C ASN A 62 -7.40 12.37 11.24
N ILE A 63 -7.28 11.05 11.17
CA ILE A 63 -8.18 10.13 11.85
C ILE A 63 -7.61 9.89 13.26
N PRO A 64 -8.41 10.02 14.34
CA PRO A 64 -7.95 9.69 15.68
C PRO A 64 -7.35 8.28 15.72
N HIS A 65 -6.24 8.13 16.44
CA HIS A 65 -5.65 6.80 16.64
C HIS A 65 -6.61 5.93 17.46
N HIS A 66 -6.80 4.69 17.03
CA HIS A 66 -7.53 3.70 17.78
C HIS A 66 -6.64 2.48 18.02
N GLU A 67 -6.60 2.01 19.27
CA GLU A 67 -5.98 0.73 19.59
C GLU A 67 -6.65 -0.39 18.80
N GLN A 68 -5.84 -1.20 18.11
CA GLN A 68 -6.35 -2.30 17.31
C GLN A 68 -6.50 -3.54 18.19
N ILE A 69 -7.73 -3.88 18.52
CA ILE A 69 -8.06 -5.16 19.16
C ILE A 69 -8.35 -6.15 18.03
N LEU A 70 -7.34 -6.94 17.66
CA LEU A 70 -7.46 -7.96 16.63
C LEU A 70 -7.58 -9.33 17.29
N ASN A 71 -8.53 -10.14 16.82
CA ASN A 71 -8.74 -11.50 17.30
C ASN A 71 -8.69 -12.45 16.11
N GLU A 72 -7.75 -13.40 16.13
CA GLU A 72 -7.58 -14.37 15.03
C GLU A 72 -8.83 -15.21 14.77
N ASN A 73 -9.68 -15.38 15.78
CA ASN A 73 -10.90 -16.19 15.70
C ASN A 73 -12.11 -15.39 15.21
N GLU A 74 -11.99 -14.07 15.08
CA GLU A 74 -13.07 -13.23 14.57
C GLU A 74 -13.03 -13.12 13.04
N PRO A 75 -14.21 -13.14 12.38
CA PRO A 75 -14.27 -12.99 10.94
C PRO A 75 -13.80 -11.59 10.53
N GLN A 76 -12.80 -11.54 9.65
CA GLN A 76 -12.30 -10.29 9.06
C GLN A 76 -13.33 -9.64 8.13
N ILE A 77 -13.25 -8.33 8.00
CA ILE A 77 -14.07 -7.57 7.06
C ILE A 77 -13.72 -8.00 5.63
N LYS A 78 -14.70 -8.56 4.94
CA LYS A 78 -14.59 -8.84 3.50
C LYS A 78 -14.80 -7.55 2.72
N LEU A 79 -13.74 -6.77 2.52
CA LEU A 79 -13.77 -5.48 1.82
C LEU A 79 -14.47 -5.56 0.46
N ALA A 80 -14.27 -6.65 -0.30
CA ALA A 80 -14.89 -6.83 -1.62
C ALA A 80 -16.42 -6.93 -1.56
N GLU A 81 -16.98 -7.43 -0.46
CA GLU A 81 -18.43 -7.50 -0.23
C GLU A 81 -18.94 -6.24 0.51
N TYR A 82 -18.15 -5.73 1.46
CA TYR A 82 -18.53 -4.63 2.35
C TYR A 82 -18.56 -3.29 1.62
N MET A 83 -17.51 -2.96 0.86
CA MET A 83 -17.36 -1.63 0.27
C MET A 83 -18.46 -1.31 -0.75
N PRO A 84 -18.81 -2.19 -1.72
CA PRO A 84 -19.89 -1.90 -2.67
C PRO A 84 -21.25 -1.69 -2.01
N LYS A 85 -21.54 -2.39 -0.90
CA LYS A 85 -22.79 -2.23 -0.13
C LYS A 85 -22.90 -0.86 0.55
N HIS A 86 -21.78 -0.18 0.75
CA HIS A 86 -21.70 1.16 1.36
C HIS A 86 -21.30 2.24 0.34
N LYS A 87 -21.47 1.98 -0.97
CA LYS A 87 -21.15 2.94 -2.04
C LYS A 87 -21.95 4.24 -1.92
N ASP A 88 -23.12 4.20 -1.29
CA ASP A 88 -23.95 5.39 -0.99
C ASP A 88 -23.21 6.41 -0.10
N VAL A 89 -22.39 5.95 0.85
CA VAL A 89 -21.55 6.80 1.70
C VAL A 89 -20.53 7.54 0.84
N TRP A 90 -19.90 6.82 -0.09
CA TRP A 90 -18.93 7.41 -1.00
C TRP A 90 -19.56 8.45 -1.93
N ILE A 91 -20.75 8.18 -2.48
CA ILE A 91 -21.48 9.14 -3.33
C ILE A 91 -21.73 10.46 -2.59
N ARG A 92 -22.11 10.42 -1.31
CA ARG A 92 -22.27 11.63 -0.49
C ARG A 92 -20.96 12.39 -0.31
N ILE A 93 -19.84 11.69 -0.12
CA ILE A 93 -18.51 12.31 0.00
C ILE A 93 -18.12 12.98 -1.34
N VAL A 94 -18.33 12.29 -2.46
CA VAL A 94 -18.06 12.82 -3.81
C VAL A 94 -18.82 14.12 -4.05
N GLN A 95 -20.11 14.15 -3.72
CA GLN A 95 -20.94 15.35 -3.87
C GLN A 95 -20.48 16.50 -2.97
N ARG A 96 -20.16 16.19 -1.70
CA ARG A 96 -19.72 17.19 -0.71
C ARG A 96 -18.38 17.81 -1.06
N GLU A 97 -17.43 16.98 -1.50
CA GLU A 97 -16.02 17.38 -1.72
C GLU A 97 -15.70 17.65 -3.20
N ASN A 98 -16.69 17.54 -4.10
CA ASN A 98 -16.54 17.72 -5.55
C ASN A 98 -15.43 16.84 -6.16
N LEU A 99 -15.55 15.53 -5.95
CA LEU A 99 -14.58 14.51 -6.38
C LEU A 99 -14.97 13.86 -7.72
N ASP A 100 -14.06 13.05 -8.26
CA ASP A 100 -14.36 12.17 -9.40
C ASP A 100 -15.35 11.07 -9.00
N GLU A 101 -16.52 11.06 -9.64
CA GLU A 101 -17.59 10.07 -9.43
C GLU A 101 -17.14 8.63 -9.73
N LYS A 102 -16.13 8.45 -10.59
CA LYS A 102 -15.61 7.13 -10.98
C LYS A 102 -14.52 6.61 -10.04
N ALA A 103 -14.02 7.42 -9.12
CA ALA A 103 -12.90 7.05 -8.24
C ALA A 103 -13.15 5.73 -7.48
N PHE A 104 -14.38 5.49 -7.04
CA PHE A 104 -14.76 4.25 -6.35
C PHE A 104 -14.62 3.00 -7.22
N ASP A 105 -14.93 3.12 -8.51
CA ASP A 105 -14.93 1.99 -9.43
C ASP A 105 -13.50 1.55 -9.82
N HIS A 106 -12.51 2.42 -9.57
CA HIS A 106 -11.09 2.11 -9.71
C HIS A 106 -10.50 1.39 -8.48
N ALA A 107 -11.22 1.34 -7.36
CA ALA A 107 -10.73 0.73 -6.13
C ALA A 107 -10.72 -0.81 -6.23
N THR A 108 -9.55 -1.42 -6.02
CA THR A 108 -9.35 -2.87 -6.09
C THR A 108 -9.56 -3.53 -4.72
N TRP A 109 -10.80 -3.54 -4.21
CA TRP A 109 -11.13 -4.02 -2.85
C TRP A 109 -10.70 -5.46 -2.58
N ALA A 110 -10.94 -6.37 -3.53
CA ALA A 110 -10.56 -7.77 -3.40
C ALA A 110 -9.04 -7.98 -3.34
N PHE A 111 -8.26 -7.12 -4.02
CA PHE A 111 -6.80 -7.18 -3.97
C PHE A 111 -6.29 -6.80 -2.58
N VAL A 112 -6.78 -5.68 -2.01
CA VAL A 112 -6.40 -5.26 -0.65
C VAL A 112 -6.81 -6.32 0.37
N GLU A 113 -8.03 -6.87 0.25
CA GLU A 113 -8.50 -7.98 1.09
C GLU A 113 -7.55 -9.19 1.02
N GLY A 114 -7.14 -9.60 -0.18
CA GLY A 114 -6.18 -10.70 -0.35
C GLY A 114 -4.81 -10.40 0.27
N CYS A 115 -4.30 -9.18 0.11
CA CYS A 115 -3.05 -8.74 0.72
C CYS A 115 -3.11 -8.76 2.25
N LEU A 116 -4.24 -8.40 2.86
CA LEU A 116 -4.40 -8.29 4.32
C LEU A 116 -4.84 -9.60 5.00
N LYS A 117 -5.15 -10.64 4.23
CA LYS A 117 -5.42 -12.00 4.74
C LYS A 117 -4.16 -12.87 4.90
N SER A 118 -3.12 -12.61 4.11
CA SER A 118 -1.91 -13.43 4.11
C SER A 118 -1.22 -13.42 5.49
N ALA A 119 -0.86 -14.59 6.01
CA ALA A 119 -0.21 -14.69 7.32
C ALA A 119 1.33 -14.72 7.23
N ASN A 120 1.87 -15.05 6.06
CA ASN A 120 3.31 -15.25 5.89
C ASN A 120 4.02 -13.93 5.65
N ASP A 121 5.20 -13.79 6.27
CA ASP A 121 6.16 -12.75 5.90
C ASP A 121 6.36 -12.75 4.38
N ARG A 122 6.38 -11.54 3.80
CA ARG A 122 6.47 -11.36 2.36
C ARG A 122 7.50 -10.27 2.08
N HIS A 123 8.68 -10.68 1.66
CA HIS A 123 9.70 -9.77 1.19
C HIS A 123 10.57 -10.41 0.11
N GLY A 124 11.01 -9.61 -0.85
CA GLY A 124 11.98 -10.00 -1.87
C GLY A 124 13.40 -9.92 -1.35
N ASP A 125 14.27 -10.81 -1.85
CA ASP A 125 15.73 -10.66 -1.67
C ASP A 125 16.28 -9.67 -2.70
N LEU A 126 16.78 -8.53 -2.23
CA LEU A 126 17.41 -7.48 -3.05
C LEU A 126 18.93 -7.66 -3.18
N SER A 127 19.52 -8.68 -2.55
CA SER A 127 20.97 -8.90 -2.53
C SER A 127 21.58 -8.97 -3.93
N LYS A 128 20.85 -9.54 -4.90
CA LYS A 128 21.29 -9.56 -6.29
C LYS A 128 21.37 -8.14 -6.87
N ALA A 129 20.32 -7.33 -6.74
CA ALA A 129 20.32 -5.95 -7.23
C ALA A 129 21.46 -5.14 -6.57
N HIS A 130 21.67 -5.31 -5.27
CA HIS A 130 22.77 -4.66 -4.53
C HIS A 130 24.15 -5.04 -5.07
N ARG A 131 24.40 -6.33 -5.36
CA ARG A 131 25.68 -6.78 -5.94
C ARG A 131 25.97 -6.16 -7.31
N PHE A 132 24.94 -5.78 -8.05
CA PHE A 132 25.07 -5.13 -9.35
C PHE A 132 25.09 -3.59 -9.27
N GLY A 133 25.04 -3.03 -8.06
CA GLY A 133 25.20 -1.60 -7.80
C GLY A 133 23.89 -0.81 -7.64
N TRP A 134 22.74 -1.48 -7.58
CA TRP A 134 21.50 -0.82 -7.17
C TRP A 134 21.48 -0.64 -5.65
N THR A 135 21.53 0.59 -5.15
CA THR A 135 21.52 0.90 -3.71
C THR A 135 20.46 1.91 -3.32
N THR A 136 19.62 2.32 -4.27
CA THR A 136 18.51 3.24 -4.00
C THR A 136 17.50 2.59 -3.08
N GLN A 137 17.10 3.36 -2.06
CA GLN A 137 16.06 3.01 -1.10
C GLN A 137 14.95 4.05 -1.14
N ALA A 138 13.76 3.67 -0.71
CA ALA A 138 12.64 4.56 -0.50
C ALA A 138 12.02 4.27 0.88
N ASP A 139 11.50 5.28 1.56
CA ASP A 139 10.66 5.05 2.74
C ASP A 139 9.28 4.58 2.26
N THR A 140 8.80 3.47 2.83
CA THR A 140 7.51 2.91 2.43
C THR A 140 6.36 3.86 2.72
N PHE A 141 6.34 4.53 3.87
CA PHE A 141 5.25 5.46 4.18
C PHE A 141 5.27 6.69 3.27
N ASP A 142 6.44 7.26 2.97
CA ASP A 142 6.56 8.36 2.01
C ASP A 142 5.98 7.97 0.64
N GLY A 143 6.18 6.72 0.20
CA GLY A 143 5.56 6.19 -1.01
C GLY A 143 4.02 6.16 -0.96
N PHE A 144 3.45 5.78 0.19
CA PHE A 144 2.00 5.86 0.43
C PHE A 144 1.51 7.31 0.43
N ALA A 145 2.19 8.20 1.16
CA ALA A 145 1.83 9.61 1.27
C ALA A 145 1.85 10.30 -0.12
N GLN A 146 2.89 10.07 -0.92
CA GLN A 146 2.97 10.57 -2.30
C GLN A 146 1.81 10.07 -3.17
N CYS A 147 1.43 8.79 -3.01
CA CYS A 147 0.27 8.23 -3.72
C CYS A 147 -1.03 8.92 -3.30
N PHE A 148 -1.24 9.09 -1.98
CA PHE A 148 -2.41 9.79 -1.46
C PHE A 148 -2.47 11.25 -1.91
N ASP A 149 -1.35 11.98 -1.85
CA ASP A 149 -1.27 13.36 -2.33
C ASP A 149 -1.63 13.45 -3.81
N ARG A 150 -1.15 12.50 -4.61
CA ARG A 150 -1.49 12.44 -6.03
C ARG A 150 -2.98 12.16 -6.26
N LEU A 151 -3.57 11.25 -5.49
CA LEU A 151 -5.02 10.97 -5.55
C LEU A 151 -5.85 12.18 -5.13
N LYS A 152 -5.42 12.94 -4.11
CA LYS A 152 -6.05 14.20 -3.70
C LYS A 152 -5.99 15.26 -4.81
N GLN A 153 -4.83 15.45 -5.42
CA GLN A 153 -4.65 16.37 -6.55
C GLN A 153 -5.55 16.02 -7.74
N LEU A 154 -5.76 14.73 -7.99
CA LEU A 154 -6.65 14.21 -9.02
C LEU A 154 -8.12 14.21 -8.62
N LYS A 155 -8.45 14.71 -7.42
CA LYS A 155 -9.80 14.69 -6.83
C LYS A 155 -10.41 13.29 -6.76
N MET A 156 -9.58 12.25 -6.63
CA MET A 156 -10.05 10.88 -6.46
C MET A 156 -10.38 10.57 -5.00
N ILE A 157 -9.76 11.27 -4.05
CA ILE A 157 -10.05 11.18 -2.61
C ILE A 157 -10.13 12.58 -1.99
N PRO A 158 -10.81 12.76 -0.83
CA PRO A 158 -10.85 14.04 -0.11
C PRO A 158 -9.47 14.53 0.31
N SER A 159 -9.31 15.85 0.38
CA SER A 159 -8.09 16.50 0.89
C SER A 159 -7.94 16.38 2.40
#